data_AF-A0A925HYU4-F1
#
_entry.id   AF-A0A925HYU4-F1
#
_cell.length_a   1.000
_cell.length_b   1.000
_cell.length_c   1.000
_cell.angle_alpha   90.00
_cell.angle_beta   90.00
_cell.angle_gamma   90.00
#
_symmetry.space_group_name_H-M   'P 1'
#
loop_
_entity.id
_entity.type
_entity.pdbx_description
1 polymer ?
#
loop_
_entity_poly.entity_id
_entity_poly.type
_entity_poly.pdbx_seq_one_letter_code
_entity_poly.pdbx_strand_id
1 'polypeptide(L)'
;MIRRLKKKSQRRGFSLLELLAVVTILGIIAVVVVPRISVSSTTAKQKADAQNKSEINSAVERWYFEKGTWPTDNLSDIGADNTYFPQGLPVSPTTGAVYTLDSTTHRVN
;
A
#
# COMPACT_ATOMS: atom_id res chain seq x y z
N MET A 1 44.20 -24.48 65.21
CA MET A 1 42.83 -24.01 64.88
C MET A 1 42.90 -23.06 63.68
N ILE A 2 42.47 -23.49 62.49
CA ILE A 2 42.61 -22.73 61.23
C ILE A 2 41.29 -22.00 60.94
N ARG A 3 41.27 -20.66 61.01
CA ARG A 3 40.10 -19.83 60.67
C ARG A 3 40.02 -19.64 59.15
N ARG A 4 38.99 -20.21 58.50
CA ARG A 4 38.68 -19.96 57.09
C ARG A 4 37.97 -18.60 56.95
N LEU A 5 38.57 -17.67 56.21
CA LEU A 5 37.95 -16.39 55.85
C LEU A 5 36.90 -16.60 54.75
N LYS A 6 35.64 -16.36 55.09
CA LYS A 6 34.50 -16.46 54.16
C LYS A 6 34.59 -15.31 53.15
N LYS A 7 34.86 -15.63 51.86
CA LYS A 7 34.92 -14.65 50.77
C LYS A 7 33.53 -14.01 50.58
N LYS A 8 33.39 -12.72 50.88
CA LYS A 8 32.14 -11.97 50.73
C LYS A 8 31.84 -11.83 49.24
N SER A 9 30.77 -12.46 48.77
CA SER A 9 30.27 -12.28 47.40
C SER A 9 29.88 -10.81 47.23
N GLN A 10 30.65 -10.08 46.43
CA GLN A 10 30.35 -8.71 46.04
C GLN A 10 29.14 -8.75 45.11
N ARG A 11 27.98 -8.37 45.62
CA ARG A 11 26.79 -8.13 44.79
C ARG A 11 27.10 -6.92 43.90
N ARG A 12 27.34 -7.18 42.61
CA ARG A 12 27.51 -6.13 41.61
C ARG A 12 26.13 -5.50 41.36
N GLY A 13 25.95 -4.26 41.81
CA GLY A 13 24.79 -3.44 41.46
C GLY A 13 24.99 -2.78 40.10
N PHE A 14 23.89 -2.45 39.44
CA PHE A 14 23.89 -1.68 38.19
C PHE A 14 24.48 -0.28 38.42
N SER A 15 25.35 0.16 37.50
CA SER A 15 25.84 1.54 37.50
C SER A 15 24.80 2.49 36.91
N LEU A 16 24.69 3.70 37.47
CA LEU A 16 23.88 4.77 36.88
C LEU A 16 24.30 5.07 35.43
N LEU A 17 25.59 4.92 35.13
CA LEU A 17 26.14 5.12 33.79
C LEU A 17 25.69 4.03 32.81
N GLU A 18 25.53 2.79 33.28
CA GLU A 18 25.00 1.70 32.46
C GLU A 18 23.53 1.93 32.11
N LEU A 19 22.73 2.39 33.06
CA LEU A 19 21.33 2.74 32.80
C LEU A 19 21.21 3.94 31.85
N LEU A 20 22.05 4.97 32.05
CA LEU A 20 22.07 6.19 31.24
C LEU A 20 22.36 5.87 29.77
N ALA A 21 23.42 5.10 29.50
CA ALA A 21 23.78 4.72 28.14
C ALA A 21 22.64 3.94 27.43
N VAL A 22 21.96 3.05 28.15
CA VAL A 22 20.84 2.25 27.61
C VAL A 22 19.66 3.14 27.21
N VAL A 23 19.20 4.03 28.10
CA VAL A 23 18.05 4.89 27.78
C VAL A 23 18.40 5.91 26.68
N THR A 24 19.65 6.35 26.60
CA THR A 24 20.12 7.21 25.50
C THR A 24 20.07 6.48 24.15
N ILE A 25 20.57 5.24 24.08
CA ILE A 25 20.53 4.43 22.84
C ILE A 25 19.07 4.12 22.44
N LEU A 26 18.22 3.75 23.41
CA LEU A 26 16.80 3.51 23.16
C LEU A 26 16.08 4.76 22.64
N GLY A 27 16.39 5.94 23.18
CA GLY A 27 15.85 7.22 22.69
C GLY A 27 16.23 7.52 21.24
N ILE A 28 17.49 7.27 20.86
CA ILE A 28 17.96 7.47 19.47
C ILE A 28 17.25 6.50 18.51
N ILE A 29 17.16 5.21 18.87
CA ILE A 29 16.51 4.19 18.04
C ILE A 29 15.01 4.47 17.88
N ALA A 30 14.33 4.93 18.93
CA ALA A 30 12.90 5.23 18.90
C ALA A 30 12.50 6.28 17.85
N VAL A 31 13.36 7.26 17.59
CA VAL A 31 13.10 8.32 16.59
C VAL A 31 13.23 7.81 15.15
N VAL A 32 14.15 6.87 14.90
CA VAL A 32 14.49 6.43 13.54
C VAL A 32 13.54 5.34 13.01
N VAL A 33 12.95 4.53 13.88
CA VAL A 33 12.14 3.37 13.49
C VAL A 33 10.82 3.76 12.79
N VAL A 34 10.33 5.00 12.94
CA VAL A 34 8.93 5.33 12.63
C VAL A 34 8.57 5.46 11.13
N PRO A 35 9.26 6.20 10.24
CA PRO A 35 8.59 6.57 8.99
C PRO A 35 9.18 5.86 7.77
N ARG A 36 8.61 4.71 7.37
CA ARG A 36 8.89 4.11 6.05
C ARG A 36 7.70 3.60 5.25
N ILE A 37 6.47 3.65 5.78
CA ILE A 37 5.36 2.85 5.20
C ILE A 37 4.34 3.70 4.39
N SER A 38 4.28 5.01 4.56
CA SER A 38 3.20 5.82 3.97
C SER A 38 3.32 6.07 2.46
N VAL A 39 4.53 6.24 1.91
CA VAL A 39 4.74 6.61 0.49
C VAL A 39 4.50 5.44 -0.47
N SER A 40 4.74 4.21 -0.01
CA SER A 40 4.56 3.01 -0.84
C SER A 40 3.08 2.77 -1.16
N SER A 41 2.19 2.97 -0.18
CA SER A 41 0.76 2.72 -0.36
C SER A 41 0.11 3.71 -1.34
N THR A 42 0.43 5.00 -1.26
CA THR A 42 -0.13 6.01 -2.17
C THR A 42 0.34 5.80 -3.61
N THR A 43 1.63 5.52 -3.79
CA THR A 43 2.22 5.22 -5.10
C THR A 43 1.63 3.94 -5.70
N ALA A 44 1.44 2.90 -4.87
CA ALA A 44 0.82 1.65 -5.31
C ALA A 44 -0.62 1.85 -5.77
N LYS A 45 -1.41 2.65 -5.04
CA LYS A 45 -2.78 3.00 -5.45
C LYS A 45 -2.81 3.76 -6.78
N GLN A 46 -1.94 4.75 -6.97
CA GLN A 46 -1.86 5.50 -8.23
C GLN A 46 -1.48 4.60 -9.42
N LYS A 47 -0.52 3.67 -9.22
CA LYS A 47 -0.13 2.71 -10.26
C LYS A 47 -1.26 1.74 -10.60
N ALA A 48 -1.99 1.26 -9.58
CA ALA A 48 -3.16 0.40 -9.79
C ALA A 48 -4.29 1.14 -10.50
N ASP A 49 -4.53 2.42 -10.18
CA ASP A 49 -5.50 3.27 -10.88
C ASP A 49 -5.15 3.42 -12.37
N ALA A 50 -3.89 3.75 -12.68
CA ALA A 50 -3.41 3.86 -14.05
C ALA A 50 -3.53 2.53 -14.83
N GLN A 51 -3.24 1.40 -14.18
CA GLN A 51 -3.40 0.07 -14.77
C GLN A 51 -4.87 -0.23 -15.08
N ASN A 52 -5.78 0.03 -14.15
CA ASN A 52 -7.21 -0.20 -14.34
C ASN A 52 -7.75 0.66 -15.49
N LYS A 53 -7.35 1.94 -15.60
CA LYS A 53 -7.70 2.81 -16.74
C LYS A 53 -7.23 2.25 -18.07
N SER A 54 -5.99 1.75 -18.13
CA SER A 54 -5.43 1.14 -19.34
C SER A 54 -6.18 -0.14 -19.75
N GLU A 55 -6.55 -0.97 -18.78
CA GLU A 55 -7.32 -2.19 -19.01
C GLU A 55 -8.71 -1.87 -19.55
N ILE A 56 -9.39 -0.88 -18.96
CA ILE A 56 -10.71 -0.43 -19.44
C ILE A 56 -10.61 0.15 -20.84
N ASN A 57 -9.66 1.03 -21.12
CA ASN A 57 -9.47 1.58 -22.46
C ASN A 57 -9.23 0.46 -23.49
N SER A 58 -8.44 -0.56 -23.14
CA SER A 58 -8.21 -1.70 -24.03
C SER A 58 -9.48 -2.52 -24.27
N ALA A 59 -10.32 -2.70 -23.24
CA ALA A 59 -11.59 -3.40 -23.35
C ALA A 59 -12.60 -2.60 -24.21
N VAL A 60 -12.66 -1.29 -24.03
CA VAL A 60 -13.48 -0.36 -24.82
C VAL A 60 -13.09 -0.37 -26.30
N GLU A 61 -11.78 -0.37 -26.58
CA GLU A 61 -11.28 -0.51 -27.94
C GLU A 61 -11.70 -1.86 -28.56
N ARG A 62 -11.58 -2.98 -27.83
CA ARG A 62 -12.07 -4.29 -28.29
C ARG A 62 -13.57 -4.28 -28.59
N TRP A 63 -14.37 -3.66 -27.72
CA TRP A 63 -15.81 -3.53 -27.92
C TRP A 63 -16.13 -2.77 -29.21
N TYR A 64 -15.42 -1.68 -29.47
CA TYR A 64 -15.56 -0.92 -30.70
C TYR A 64 -15.20 -1.78 -31.93
N PHE A 65 -14.13 -2.58 -31.87
CA PHE A 65 -13.75 -3.48 -32.96
C PHE A 65 -14.80 -4.58 -33.23
N GLU A 66 -15.48 -5.08 -32.19
CA GLU A 66 -16.47 -6.16 -32.34
C GLU A 66 -17.87 -5.66 -32.70
N LYS A 67 -18.30 -4.53 -32.13
CA LYS A 67 -19.67 -4.01 -32.26
C LYS A 67 -19.78 -2.83 -33.23
N GLY A 68 -18.66 -2.18 -33.55
CA GLY A 68 -18.62 -0.99 -34.41
C GLY A 68 -19.16 0.29 -33.74
N THR A 69 -19.52 0.22 -32.45
CA THR A 69 -20.04 1.34 -31.67
C THR A 69 -19.29 1.45 -30.35
N TRP A 70 -19.13 2.65 -29.83
CA TRP A 70 -18.55 2.85 -28.51
C TRP A 70 -19.51 2.37 -27.41
N PRO A 71 -18.98 1.86 -26.29
CA PRO A 71 -19.80 1.51 -25.14
C PRO A 71 -20.35 2.76 -24.45
N THR A 72 -21.36 2.57 -23.59
CA THR A 72 -21.99 3.68 -22.87
C THR A 72 -21.01 4.37 -21.93
N ASP A 73 -21.20 5.67 -21.67
CA ASP A 73 -20.25 6.48 -20.86
C ASP A 73 -20.05 5.93 -19.45
N ASN A 74 -21.06 5.27 -18.89
CA ASN A 74 -21.04 4.61 -17.59
C ASN A 74 -20.50 3.16 -17.64
N LEU A 75 -20.04 2.69 -18.80
CA LEU A 75 -19.49 1.35 -19.04
C LEU A 75 -20.43 0.20 -18.66
N SER A 76 -21.74 0.45 -18.54
CA SER A 76 -22.69 -0.56 -18.04
C SER A 76 -22.87 -1.75 -18.98
N ASP A 77 -22.71 -1.52 -20.27
CA ASP A 77 -22.78 -2.54 -21.31
C ASP A 77 -21.59 -3.50 -21.27
N ILE A 78 -20.38 -2.95 -21.26
CA ILE A 78 -19.15 -3.75 -21.19
C ILE A 78 -18.93 -4.35 -19.81
N GLY A 79 -19.37 -3.67 -18.74
CA GLY A 79 -19.26 -4.12 -17.36
C GLY A 79 -20.23 -5.24 -16.99
N ALA A 80 -21.34 -5.38 -17.71
CA ALA A 80 -22.27 -6.50 -17.59
C ALA A 80 -21.85 -7.73 -18.41
N ASP A 81 -20.93 -7.55 -19.37
CA ASP A 81 -20.46 -8.62 -20.25
C ASP A 81 -19.23 -9.33 -19.64
N ASN A 82 -19.44 -10.60 -19.26
CA ASN A 82 -18.41 -11.46 -18.68
C ASN A 82 -17.23 -11.73 -19.64
N THR A 83 -17.40 -11.45 -20.95
CA THR A 83 -16.33 -11.56 -21.95
C THR A 83 -15.25 -10.49 -21.76
N TYR A 84 -15.66 -9.31 -21.30
CA TYR A 84 -14.78 -8.16 -21.15
C TYR A 84 -14.33 -7.98 -19.70
N PHE A 85 -15.25 -8.15 -18.75
CA PHE A 85 -14.97 -8.03 -17.32
C PHE A 85 -15.58 -9.20 -16.54
N PRO A 86 -14.89 -10.37 -16.47
CA PRO A 86 -15.43 -11.55 -15.80
C PRO A 86 -15.58 -11.39 -14.28
N GLN A 87 -14.96 -10.37 -13.69
CA GLN A 87 -15.03 -10.03 -12.27
C GLN A 87 -15.82 -8.73 -12.02
N GLY A 88 -16.47 -8.18 -13.06
CA GLY A 88 -17.08 -6.85 -13.05
C GLY A 88 -16.04 -5.73 -13.21
N LEU A 89 -16.55 -4.50 -13.35
CA LEU A 89 -15.69 -3.32 -13.54
C LEU A 89 -14.87 -3.03 -12.28
N PRO A 90 -13.55 -2.80 -12.42
CA PRO A 90 -12.73 -2.36 -11.30
C PRO A 90 -13.13 -0.96 -10.85
N VAL A 91 -12.97 -0.67 -9.56
CA VAL A 91 -13.15 0.68 -8.98
C VAL A 91 -11.80 1.36 -8.78
N SER A 92 -11.78 2.69 -8.71
CA SER A 92 -10.55 3.43 -8.44
C SER A 92 -10.03 3.13 -7.02
N PRO A 93 -8.78 2.66 -6.86
CA PRO A 93 -8.18 2.41 -5.54
C PRO A 93 -7.83 3.70 -4.78
N THR A 94 -7.86 4.85 -5.47
CA THR A 94 -7.59 6.18 -4.92
C THR A 94 -8.84 6.87 -4.40
N THR A 95 -9.96 6.79 -5.12
CA THR A 95 -11.21 7.49 -4.78
C THR A 95 -12.38 6.57 -4.43
N GLY A 96 -12.30 5.28 -4.78
CA GLY A 96 -13.43 4.34 -4.69
C GLY A 96 -14.51 4.56 -5.74
N ALA A 97 -14.32 5.51 -6.67
CA ALA A 97 -15.28 5.82 -7.71
C ALA A 97 -15.27 4.78 -8.83
N VAL A 98 -16.41 4.66 -9.53
CA VAL A 98 -16.53 3.91 -10.78
C VAL A 98 -15.93 4.73 -11.91
N TYR A 99 -15.24 4.08 -12.84
CA TYR A 99 -14.70 4.73 -14.03
C TYR A 99 -15.81 5.09 -15.02
N THR A 100 -15.64 6.22 -15.70
CA THR A 100 -16.55 6.67 -16.76
C THR A 100 -15.72 7.05 -17.98
N LEU A 101 -16.30 6.90 -19.17
CA LEU A 101 -15.70 7.38 -20.40
C LEU A 101 -16.01 8.86 -20.57
N ASP A 102 -15.01 9.57 -21.06
CA ASP A 102 -15.21 10.90 -21.62
C ASP A 102 -16.01 10.76 -22.93
N SER A 103 -17.12 11.51 -23.03
CA SER A 103 -18.06 11.45 -24.16
C SER A 103 -17.48 11.95 -25.49
N THR A 104 -16.32 12.61 -25.46
CA THR A 104 -15.62 13.14 -26.63
C THR A 104 -14.42 12.28 -27.01
N THR A 105 -13.66 11.77 -26.03
CA THR A 105 -12.46 10.97 -26.30
C THR A 105 -12.69 9.47 -26.25
N HIS A 106 -13.81 9.01 -25.70
CA HIS A 106 -14.13 7.60 -25.45
C HIS A 106 -13.05 6.88 -24.64
N ARG A 107 -12.37 7.61 -23.74
CA ARG A 107 -11.32 7.09 -22.86
C ARG A 107 -11.62 7.41 -21.40
N VAL A 108 -11.12 6.57 -20.52
CA VAL A 108 -11.11 6.80 -19.06
C VAL A 108 -9.87 7.62 -18.69
N ASN A 109 -10.08 8.73 -17.99
CA ASN A 109 -9.03 9.64 -17.49
C ASN A 109 -8.79 9.54 -15.98
#